data_AF-A0A2S7PD48-F1
#
_entry.id   AF-A0A2S7PD48-F1
#
_cell.length_a   1.000
_cell.length_b   1.000
_cell.length_c   1.000
_cell.angle_alpha   90.00
_cell.angle_beta   90.00
_cell.angle_gamma   90.00
#
_symmetry.space_group_name_H-M   'P 1'
#
loop_
_entity.id
_entity.type
_entity.pdbx_description
1 polymer ?
#
loop_
_entity_poly.entity_id
_entity_poly.type
_entity_poly.pdbx_seq_one_letter_code
_entity_poly.pdbx_strand_id
1 'polypeptide(L)' 'MASKRKAAAMAPAVEEPVDPADELMFLCLGGGAEVGRSCHILQYKGKTVMVSNNPTLPRDPVTDAHLKA' A
#
# COMPACT_ATOMS: atom_id res chain seq x y z
N MET A 1 11.79 -23.20 2.32
CA MET A 1 11.06 -23.19 3.61
C MET A 1 11.30 -21.84 4.27
N ALA A 2 10.31 -20.95 4.24
CA ALA A 2 10.42 -19.63 4.86
C ALA A 2 10.37 -19.76 6.38
N SER A 3 11.35 -19.18 7.07
CA SER A 3 11.40 -19.14 8.53
C SER A 3 10.22 -18.32 9.04
N LYS A 4 9.24 -18.96 9.68
CA LYS A 4 8.11 -18.28 10.35
C LYS A 4 8.67 -17.50 11.54
N ARG A 5 8.81 -16.18 11.41
CA ARG A 5 9.05 -15.29 12.55
C ARG A 5 7.84 -15.36 13.48
N LYS A 6 8.09 -15.54 14.79
CA LYS A 6 7.06 -15.62 15.84
C LYS A 6 6.10 -14.43 15.76
N ALA A 7 4.81 -14.71 15.59
CA ALA A 7 3.71 -13.74 15.62
C ALA A 7 3.42 -13.14 17.01
N ALA A 8 4.21 -13.50 18.03
CA ALA A 8 3.96 -13.16 19.43
C ALA A 8 4.31 -11.70 19.81
N ALA A 9 4.83 -10.90 18.88
CA ALA A 9 5.14 -9.49 19.13
C ALA A 9 3.98 -8.52 18.83
N MET A 10 2.82 -9.03 18.41
CA MET A 10 1.66 -8.22 17.99
C MET A 10 0.59 -8.08 19.08
N ALA A 11 0.99 -8.04 20.35
CA ALA A 11 0.03 -7.77 21.43
C ALA A 11 -0.52 -6.35 21.23
N PRO A 12 -1.85 -6.15 21.22
CA PRO A 12 -2.41 -4.81 21.10
C PRO A 12 -2.04 -4.05 22.38
N ALA A 13 -1.21 -3.02 22.26
CA ALA A 13 -1.09 -2.03 23.31
C ALA A 13 -2.47 -1.37 23.50
N VAL A 14 -2.76 -0.83 24.67
CA VAL A 14 -3.98 -0.04 24.88
C VAL A 14 -3.89 1.15 23.93
N GLU A 15 -4.58 1.07 22.79
CA GLU A 15 -4.44 2.05 21.71
C GLU A 15 -5.19 3.32 22.11
N GLU A 16 -4.43 4.39 22.36
CA GLU A 16 -4.94 5.75 22.18
C GLU A 16 -5.61 5.83 20.79
N PRO A 17 -6.62 6.69 20.60
CA PRO A 17 -7.30 6.81 19.31
C PRO A 17 -6.27 7.04 18.20
N VAL A 18 -6.09 6.05 17.32
CA VAL A 18 -5.20 6.14 16.16
C VAL A 18 -5.82 7.16 15.20
N ASP A 19 -5.02 8.13 14.76
CA ASP A 19 -5.46 9.05 13.70
C ASP A 19 -5.76 8.22 12.45
N PRO A 20 -6.91 8.40 11.78
CA PRO A 20 -7.20 7.73 10.51
C PRO A 20 -6.08 7.87 9.47
N ALA A 21 -5.29 8.93 9.51
CA ALA A 21 -4.12 9.10 8.64
C ALA A 21 -2.98 8.11 8.93
N ASP A 22 -2.89 7.59 10.15
CA ASP A 22 -1.92 6.59 10.59
C ASP A 22 -2.39 5.15 10.32
N GLU A 23 -3.62 4.95 9.87
CA GLU A 23 -4.08 3.67 9.36
C GLU A 23 -3.55 3.43 7.94
N LEU A 24 -3.08 2.21 7.67
CA LEU A 24 -2.67 1.83 6.32
C LEU A 24 -3.91 1.54 5.48
N MET A 25 -4.20 2.40 4.50
CA MET A 25 -5.22 2.12 3.49
C MET A 25 -4.61 1.49 2.25
N PHE A 26 -5.12 0.33 1.85
CA PHE A 26 -4.70 -0.41 0.66
C PHE A 26 -5.87 -0.55 -0.32
N LEU A 27 -5.83 0.21 -1.43
CA LEU A 27 -6.88 0.17 -2.45
C LEU A 27 -6.41 -0.61 -3.68
N CYS A 28 -7.09 -1.72 -3.99
CA CYS A 28 -6.87 -2.52 -5.19
C CYS A 28 -7.61 -1.91 -6.39
N LEU A 29 -6.89 -1.30 -7.31
CA LEU A 29 -7.47 -0.72 -8.53
C LEU A 29 -7.48 -1.68 -9.74
N GLY A 30 -6.83 -2.85 -9.62
CA GLY A 30 -6.78 -3.84 -10.70
C GLY A 30 -6.03 -5.11 -10.33
N GLY A 31 -6.18 -6.16 -11.15
CA GLY A 31 -5.51 -7.46 -10.98
C GLY A 31 -6.42 -8.66 -10.71
N GLY A 32 -7.74 -8.48 -10.69
CA GLY A 32 -8.71 -9.52 -10.29
C GLY A 32 -8.77 -10.80 -11.16
N ALA A 33 -8.15 -10.82 -12.35
CA ALA A 33 -8.13 -12.02 -13.22
C ALA A 33 -6.93 -12.11 -14.18
N GLU A 34 -5.99 -11.15 -14.19
CA GLU A 34 -4.88 -11.15 -15.14
C GLU A 34 -3.56 -10.71 -14.49
N VAL A 35 -2.48 -11.37 -14.90
CA VAL A 35 -1.12 -11.07 -14.47
C VAL A 35 -0.65 -9.78 -15.15
N GLY A 36 -0.03 -8.89 -14.38
CA GLY A 36 0.55 -7.66 -14.92
C GLY A 36 -0.46 -6.54 -15.12
N ARG A 37 -1.59 -6.52 -14.39
CA ARG A 37 -2.49 -5.35 -14.33
C ARG A 37 -2.73 -4.84 -12.91
N SER A 38 -1.89 -5.27 -11.97
CA SER A 38 -1.98 -4.85 -10.58
C SER A 38 -1.59 -3.38 -10.47
N CYS A 39 -2.52 -2.58 -9.94
CA CYS A 39 -2.31 -1.19 -9.55
C CYS A 39 -2.89 -1.02 -8.15
N HIS A 40 -2.10 -0.51 -7.21
CA HIS A 40 -2.47 -0.35 -5.82
C HIS A 40 -2.22 1.09 -5.38
N ILE A 41 -3.15 1.67 -4.63
CA ILE A 41 -2.93 2.91 -3.89
C ILE A 41 -2.70 2.57 -2.43
N LEU A 42 -1.63 3.13 -1.87
CA LEU A 42 -1.26 3.04 -0.46
C LEU A 42 -1.41 4.42 0.15
N GLN A 43 -2.14 4.53 1.25
CA GLN A 43 -2.17 5.75 2.06
C GLN A 43 -1.70 5.43 3.47
N TYR A 44 -0.73 6.20 3.96
CA TYR A 44 -0.19 6.05 5.31
C TYR A 44 0.53 7.32 5.75
N LYS A 45 0.30 7.78 6.98
CA LYS A 45 0.85 9.02 7.54
C LYS A 45 0.60 10.24 6.65
N GLY A 46 -0.58 10.32 6.06
CA GLY A 46 -0.95 11.36 5.10
C GLY A 46 -0.28 11.25 3.72
N LYS A 47 0.66 10.31 3.54
CA LYS A 47 1.34 10.09 2.27
C LYS A 47 0.53 9.16 1.40
N THR A 48 0.41 9.51 0.11
CA THR A 48 -0.25 8.65 -0.89
C THR A 48 0.78 8.18 -1.90
N VAL A 49 0.87 6.86 -2.10
CA VAL A 49 1.79 6.22 -3.05
C VAL A 49 1.00 5.33 -3.99
N MET A 50 1.32 5.38 -5.29
CA MET A 50 0.81 4.42 -6.27
C MET A 50 1.88 3.36 -6.56
N VAL A 51 1.52 2.09 -6.40
CA VAL A 51 2.37 0.94 -6.75
C VAL A 51 1.73 0.23 -7.94
N SER A 52 2.35 0.33 -9.10
CA SER A 52 1.87 -0.28 -10.35
C SER A 52 2.87 -1.28 -10.90
N ASN A 53 2.36 -2.44 -11.31
CA ASN A 53 3.07 -3.39 -12.18
C ASN A 53 2.28 -3.60 -13.48
N ASN A 54 1.51 -2.59 -13.90
CA ASN A 54 0.81 -2.62 -15.17
C ASN A 54 1.71 -2.02 -16.28
N PRO A 55 2.25 -2.83 -17.21
CA PRO A 55 3.14 -2.33 -18.25
C PRO A 55 2.41 -1.52 -19.32
N THR A 56 1.07 -1.54 -19.35
CA THR A 56 0.29 -0.70 -20.27
C THR A 56 0.02 0.69 -19.72
N LEU A 57 0.25 0.92 -18.42
CA LEU A 57 0.21 2.27 -17.89
C LEU A 57 1.50 3.01 -18.28
N PRO A 58 1.38 4.22 -18.82
CA PRO A 58 2.54 5.06 -19.05
C PRO A 58 3.26 5.30 -17.72
N ARG A 59 4.59 5.19 -17.73
CA ARG A 59 5.48 5.51 -16.59
C ARG A 59 5.85 7.00 -16.62
N ASP A 60 4.87 7.84 -16.91
CA ASP A 60 5.04 9.28 -16.92
C ASP A 60 5.11 9.82 -15.50
N PRO A 61 5.86 10.91 -15.26
CA PRO A 61 6.12 11.43 -13.93
C PRO A 61 4.86 11.73 -13.14
N VAL A 62 3.67 11.89 -13.74
CA VAL A 62 2.41 12.11 -13.00
C VAL A 62 1.97 10.88 -12.19
N THR A 63 2.26 9.67 -12.69
CA THR A 63 2.06 8.41 -11.94
C THR A 63 3.07 8.22 -10.81
N ASP A 64 4.22 8.89 -10.90
CA ASP A 64 5.28 8.95 -9.89
C ASP A 64 5.15 10.20 -8.96
N ALA A 65 4.42 11.25 -9.36
CA ALA A 65 4.53 12.60 -8.79
C ALA A 65 3.56 12.92 -7.63
N HIS A 66 2.60 12.07 -7.29
CA HIS A 66 1.86 12.27 -6.03
C HIS A 66 2.61 11.73 -4.80
N LEU A 67 3.86 11.27 -4.99
CA LEU A 67 4.78 10.80 -3.96
C LEU A 67 5.42 11.92 -3.09
N LYS A 68 5.00 13.18 -3.25
CA LYS A 68 5.51 14.33 -2.48
C LYS A 68 4.38 15.09 -1.78
N ALA A 69 4.00 14.61 -0.61
CA ALA A 69 3.77 15.35 0.64
C ALA A 69 3.43 14.31 1.71
#